data_AF-A0A5R9P217-F1
#
_entry.id   AF-A0A5R9P217-F1
#
_cell.length_a   1.000
_cell.length_b   1.000
_cell.length_c   1.000
_cell.angle_alpha   90.00
_cell.angle_beta   90.00
_cell.angle_gamma   90.00
#
_symmetry.space_group_name_H-M   'P 1'
#
loop_
_entity.id
_entity.type
_entity.pdbx_description
1 polymer ?
#
loop_
_entity_poly.entity_id
_entity_poly.type
_entity_poly.pdbx_seq_one_letter_code
_entity_poly.pdbx_strand_id
1 'polypeptide(L)'
;MNNSQQLQQAKMISDELIRRNPTQVLETTPTEITEALKEFCIDLCWSEPAFIPVQSDQDGMYGFCNLTVAEKIKKEGGKPVHGWMIWEWPGVFWTAEFHMVWENPNRELIDVTPKPDGETSILFLRDFSFEPDFDFLNRPVSRRKRIRADEDRGAVVAAAITKLNPSQRTYEETRAAKAGLSLEEWMDKKLPGDEINRLIDDAIQACNEHEVYLDSRKNGVFIRANQTLQTLIDRRKAKMSQLKLAIARQKA
;
A
#
# COMPACT_ATOMS: atom_id res chain seq x y z
N MET A 1 7.41 2.93 -30.12
CA MET A 1 7.06 1.49 -30.21
C MET A 1 5.67 1.38 -30.80
N ASN A 2 5.39 0.38 -31.64
CA ASN A 2 4.03 0.11 -32.07
C ASN A 2 3.26 -0.63 -30.96
N ASN A 3 1.93 -0.56 -30.98
CA ASN A 3 1.07 -1.15 -29.92
C ASN A 3 1.31 -2.67 -29.74
N SER A 4 1.62 -3.39 -30.83
CA SER A 4 1.89 -4.83 -30.80
C SER A 4 3.16 -5.20 -30.03
N GLN A 5 4.25 -4.44 -30.18
CA GLN A 5 5.49 -4.68 -29.43
C GLN A 5 5.31 -4.44 -27.94
N GLN A 6 4.52 -3.42 -27.57
CA GLN A 6 4.25 -3.10 -26.17
C GLN A 6 3.46 -4.22 -25.48
N LEU A 7 2.44 -4.76 -26.14
CA LEU A 7 1.66 -5.90 -25.63
C LEU A 7 2.51 -7.15 -25.44
N GLN A 8 3.37 -7.49 -26.41
CA GLN A 8 4.29 -8.62 -26.28
C GLN A 8 5.24 -8.46 -25.10
N GLN A 9 5.80 -7.26 -24.91
CA GLN A 9 6.68 -6.97 -23.78
C GLN A 9 5.96 -7.07 -22.43
N ALA A 10 4.76 -6.49 -22.33
CA ALA A 10 3.95 -6.57 -21.12
C ALA A 10 3.60 -8.03 -20.78
N LYS A 11 3.26 -8.84 -21.78
CA LYS A 11 2.99 -10.26 -21.61
C LYS A 11 4.22 -11.03 -21.10
N MET A 12 5.40 -10.78 -21.68
CA MET A 12 6.65 -11.39 -21.19
C MET A 12 6.95 -11.04 -19.74
N ILE A 13 6.76 -9.78 -19.34
CA ILE A 13 6.99 -9.33 -17.95
C ILE A 13 5.95 -9.95 -17.02
N SER A 14 4.67 -9.95 -17.42
CA SER A 14 3.57 -10.59 -16.68
C SER A 14 3.90 -12.05 -16.38
N ASP A 15 4.30 -12.83 -17.39
CA ASP A 15 4.59 -14.25 -17.23
C ASP A 15 5.82 -14.50 -16.32
N GLU A 16 6.83 -13.63 -16.38
CA GLU A 16 7.98 -13.69 -15.46
C GLU A 16 7.60 -13.34 -14.03
N LEU A 17 6.74 -12.33 -13.82
CA LEU A 17 6.23 -11.96 -12.50
C LEU A 17 5.41 -13.11 -11.87
N ILE A 18 4.56 -13.76 -12.66
CA ILE A 18 3.78 -14.93 -12.23
C ILE A 18 4.74 -16.09 -11.88
N ARG A 19 5.74 -16.37 -12.73
CA ARG A 19 6.72 -17.46 -12.50
C ARG A 19 7.52 -17.29 -11.21
N ARG A 20 7.86 -16.05 -10.84
CA ARG A 20 8.60 -15.74 -9.61
C ARG A 20 7.83 -16.03 -8.32
N ASN A 21 6.60 -16.51 -8.45
CA ASN A 21 5.70 -16.99 -7.39
C ASN A 21 5.17 -15.87 -6.48
N PRO A 22 3.93 -15.40 -6.70
CA PRO A 22 3.28 -14.36 -5.91
C PRO A 22 2.80 -14.83 -4.53
N THR A 23 2.98 -16.08 -4.12
CA THR A 23 2.63 -16.55 -2.76
C THR A 23 3.44 -15.92 -1.62
N GLN A 24 4.37 -15.00 -1.93
CA GLN A 24 5.05 -14.14 -0.95
C GLN A 24 4.41 -12.76 -0.76
N VAL A 25 3.30 -12.47 -1.45
CA VAL A 25 2.59 -11.19 -1.30
C VAL A 25 1.98 -11.14 0.11
N LEU A 26 2.35 -10.10 0.87
CA LEU A 26 1.90 -9.88 2.25
C LEU A 26 0.52 -9.22 2.31
N GLU A 27 0.11 -8.65 1.17
CA GLU A 27 -1.12 -7.92 1.01
C GLU A 27 -2.17 -8.78 0.29
N THR A 28 -3.44 -8.61 0.66
CA THR A 28 -4.60 -9.33 0.12
C THR A 28 -5.77 -8.36 0.03
N THR A 29 -6.85 -8.73 -0.64
CA THR A 29 -8.08 -7.93 -0.60
C THR A 29 -8.58 -7.82 0.85
N PRO A 30 -8.91 -6.61 1.36
CA PRO A 30 -9.53 -6.48 2.67
C PRO A 30 -10.78 -7.35 2.80
N THR A 31 -10.96 -8.02 3.93
CA THR A 31 -12.10 -8.94 4.11
C THR A 31 -13.41 -8.21 4.43
N GLU A 32 -13.33 -6.97 4.91
CA GLU A 32 -14.48 -6.14 5.26
C GLU A 32 -14.17 -4.64 5.09
N ILE A 33 -15.23 -3.83 4.97
CA ILE A 33 -15.12 -2.37 4.87
C ILE A 33 -15.36 -1.75 6.26
N THR A 34 -14.30 -1.62 7.05
CA THR A 34 -14.33 -0.98 8.37
C THR A 34 -14.47 0.54 8.26
N GLU A 35 -14.87 1.23 9.35
CA GLU A 35 -14.97 2.70 9.33
C GLU A 35 -13.62 3.40 9.09
N ALA A 36 -12.54 2.91 9.70
CA ALA A 36 -11.20 3.45 9.46
C ALA A 36 -10.75 3.26 7.99
N LEU A 37 -11.19 2.16 7.35
CA LEU A 37 -10.94 1.95 5.92
C LEU A 37 -11.79 2.88 5.04
N LYS A 38 -13.05 3.17 5.42
CA LYS A 38 -13.86 4.17 4.71
C LYS A 38 -13.25 5.57 4.82
N GLU A 39 -12.75 5.96 5.99
CA GLU A 39 -12.03 7.22 6.18
C GLU A 39 -10.81 7.28 5.25
N PHE A 40 -10.02 6.20 5.17
CA PHE A 40 -8.91 6.12 4.23
C PHE A 40 -9.37 6.28 2.77
N CYS A 41 -10.50 5.67 2.38
CA CYS A 41 -11.04 5.81 1.03
C CYS A 41 -11.50 7.24 0.73
N ILE A 42 -12.18 7.90 1.67
CA ILE A 42 -12.63 9.29 1.55
C ILE A 42 -11.44 10.26 1.41
N ASP A 43 -10.34 9.99 2.12
CA ASP A 43 -9.09 10.75 2.00
C ASP A 43 -8.49 10.69 0.58
N LEU A 44 -8.77 9.62 -0.19
CA LEU A 44 -8.30 9.45 -1.57
C LEU A 44 -9.21 10.16 -2.56
N CYS A 45 -10.52 9.87 -2.50
CA CYS A 45 -11.54 10.51 -3.31
C CYS A 45 -12.92 10.36 -2.66
N TRP A 46 -13.83 11.29 -2.96
CA TRP A 46 -15.19 11.30 -2.40
C TRP A 46 -16.09 10.27 -3.11
N SER A 47 -15.85 8.99 -2.83
CA SER A 47 -16.56 7.85 -3.42
C SER A 47 -16.65 6.71 -2.40
N GLU A 48 -17.54 5.75 -2.62
CA GLU A 48 -17.67 4.56 -1.78
C GLU A 48 -16.91 3.37 -2.39
N PRO A 49 -16.11 2.64 -1.60
CA PRO A 49 -15.46 1.43 -2.09
C PRO A 49 -16.48 0.28 -2.19
N ALA A 50 -16.32 -0.57 -3.19
CA ALA A 50 -17.17 -1.73 -3.42
C ALA A 50 -16.35 -2.96 -3.77
N PHE A 51 -16.79 -4.13 -3.29
CA PHE A 51 -16.25 -5.40 -3.77
C PHE A 51 -16.76 -5.65 -5.19
N ILE A 52 -15.83 -5.87 -6.12
CA ILE A 52 -16.16 -6.24 -7.50
C ILE A 52 -15.55 -7.60 -7.83
N PRO A 53 -16.19 -8.40 -8.69
CA PRO A 53 -15.68 -9.71 -9.05
C PRO A 53 -14.39 -9.60 -9.88
N VAL A 54 -13.49 -10.55 -9.67
CA VAL A 54 -12.37 -10.82 -10.57
C VAL A 54 -12.82 -11.87 -11.58
N GLN A 55 -12.76 -11.52 -12.86
CA GLN A 55 -12.95 -12.46 -13.97
C GLN A 55 -11.77 -12.30 -14.90
N SER A 56 -10.66 -12.95 -14.54
CA SER A 56 -9.40 -12.84 -15.25
C SER A 56 -9.58 -13.13 -16.74
N ASP A 57 -9.19 -12.19 -17.60
CA ASP A 57 -9.19 -12.42 -19.04
C ASP A 57 -8.11 -13.45 -19.40
N GLN A 58 -8.42 -14.35 -20.33
CA GLN A 58 -7.51 -15.40 -20.75
C GLN A 58 -6.21 -14.84 -21.34
N ASP A 59 -6.29 -13.70 -22.03
CA ASP A 59 -5.13 -13.00 -22.60
C ASP A 59 -4.66 -11.85 -21.71
N GLY A 60 -5.14 -11.79 -20.47
CA GLY A 60 -4.79 -10.76 -19.50
C GLY A 60 -3.31 -10.78 -19.12
N MET A 61 -2.83 -9.62 -18.70
CA MET A 61 -1.44 -9.38 -18.31
C MET A 61 -1.40 -8.92 -16.85
N TYR A 62 -0.84 -9.76 -15.98
CA TYR A 62 -0.63 -9.44 -14.57
C TYR A 62 0.31 -8.23 -14.43
N GLY A 63 -0.09 -7.26 -13.59
CA GLY A 63 0.62 -6.00 -13.40
C GLY A 63 0.39 -4.95 -14.51
N PHE A 64 -0.46 -5.24 -15.51
CA PHE A 64 -0.77 -4.34 -16.62
C PHE A 64 -2.28 -4.23 -16.83
N CYS A 65 -3.01 -3.71 -15.84
CA CYS A 65 -4.46 -3.57 -15.87
C CYS A 65 -4.94 -2.71 -17.04
N ASN A 66 -4.26 -1.60 -17.32
CA ASN A 66 -4.59 -0.71 -18.42
C ASN A 66 -4.52 -1.39 -19.80
N LEU A 67 -3.50 -2.21 -20.04
CA LEU A 67 -3.37 -2.95 -21.30
C LEU A 67 -4.40 -4.08 -21.38
N THR A 68 -4.65 -4.76 -20.26
CA THR A 68 -5.65 -5.84 -20.19
C THR A 68 -7.05 -5.31 -20.48
N VAL A 69 -7.47 -4.23 -19.81
CA VAL A 69 -8.78 -3.59 -20.02
C VAL A 69 -8.90 -3.03 -21.43
N ALA A 70 -7.85 -2.41 -21.98
CA ALA A 70 -7.87 -1.90 -23.35
C ALA A 70 -8.10 -3.02 -24.39
N GLU A 71 -7.45 -4.19 -24.22
CA GLU A 71 -7.68 -5.33 -25.10
C GLU A 71 -9.06 -5.96 -24.88
N LYS A 72 -9.57 -5.98 -23.63
CA LYS A 72 -10.93 -6.42 -23.33
C LYS A 72 -11.98 -5.59 -24.06
N ILE A 73 -11.83 -4.27 -24.03
CA ILE A 73 -12.75 -3.34 -24.70
C ILE A 73 -12.74 -3.52 -26.21
N LYS A 74 -11.57 -3.75 -26.80
CA LYS A 74 -11.47 -4.01 -28.26
C LYS A 74 -12.21 -5.26 -28.68
N LYS A 75 -12.19 -6.31 -27.84
CA LYS A 75 -12.82 -7.60 -28.13
C LYS A 75 -14.32 -7.61 -27.85
N GLU A 76 -14.73 -7.01 -26.74
CA GLU A 76 -16.08 -7.21 -26.16
C GLU A 76 -16.86 -5.91 -25.91
N GLY A 77 -16.30 -4.75 -26.27
CA GLY A 77 -16.90 -3.44 -26.00
C GLY A 77 -16.84 -3.06 -24.51
N GLY A 78 -17.75 -2.18 -24.09
CA GLY A 78 -17.70 -1.60 -22.73
C GLY A 78 -16.74 -0.39 -22.66
N LYS A 79 -16.29 -0.05 -21.46
CA LYS A 79 -15.44 1.13 -21.23
C LYS A 79 -14.49 0.96 -20.04
N PRO A 80 -13.39 1.73 -19.97
CA PRO A 80 -12.49 1.68 -18.83
C PRO A 80 -13.10 2.49 -17.66
N VAL A 81 -12.84 2.03 -16.43
CA VAL A 81 -13.16 2.77 -15.22
C VAL A 81 -11.90 2.84 -14.35
N HIS A 82 -11.55 4.06 -13.97
CA HIS A 82 -10.38 4.37 -13.17
C HIS A 82 -10.72 4.48 -11.69
N GLY A 83 -9.74 4.16 -10.85
CA GLY A 83 -9.89 4.25 -9.42
C GLY A 83 -8.73 3.62 -8.69
N TRP A 84 -9.01 3.11 -7.50
CA TRP A 84 -8.02 2.54 -6.61
C TRP A 84 -8.42 1.11 -6.28
N MET A 85 -7.48 0.17 -6.46
CA MET A 85 -7.57 -1.13 -5.82
C MET A 85 -7.00 -1.00 -4.42
N ILE A 86 -7.79 -1.41 -3.43
CA ILE A 86 -7.36 -1.40 -2.03
C ILE A 86 -6.84 -2.78 -1.66
N TRP A 87 -5.60 -2.81 -1.21
CA TRP A 87 -4.91 -3.95 -0.64
C TRP A 87 -4.70 -3.75 0.86
N GLU A 88 -4.65 -4.84 1.60
CA GLU A 88 -4.38 -4.86 3.04
C GLU A 88 -3.26 -5.84 3.35
N TRP A 89 -2.22 -5.40 4.08
CA TRP A 89 -1.42 -6.29 4.91
C TRP A 89 -2.11 -6.36 6.28
N PRO A 90 -2.73 -7.50 6.65
CA PRO A 90 -3.64 -7.55 7.81
C PRO A 90 -3.04 -7.00 9.09
N GLY A 91 -3.68 -5.96 9.64
CA GLY A 91 -3.28 -5.28 10.87
C GLY A 91 -2.01 -4.42 10.77
N VAL A 92 -1.52 -4.14 9.55
CA VAL A 92 -0.27 -3.40 9.32
C VAL A 92 -0.53 -2.09 8.58
N PHE A 93 -0.86 -2.12 7.29
CA PHE A 93 -1.25 -0.94 6.51
C PHE A 93 -2.17 -1.34 5.34
N TRP A 94 -2.93 -0.36 4.84
CA TRP A 94 -3.61 -0.43 3.55
C TRP A 94 -2.73 0.18 2.45
N THR A 95 -2.83 -0.35 1.23
CA THR A 95 -2.31 0.26 0.01
C THR A 95 -3.47 0.52 -0.94
N ALA A 96 -3.61 1.76 -1.40
CA ALA A 96 -4.43 2.12 -2.54
C ALA A 96 -3.53 2.20 -3.78
N GLU A 97 -3.64 1.19 -4.64
CA GLU A 97 -2.93 1.11 -5.93
C GLU A 97 -3.83 1.67 -7.04
N PHE A 98 -3.33 2.62 -7.84
CA PHE A 98 -4.12 3.16 -8.95
C PHE A 98 -4.37 2.07 -10.00
N HIS A 99 -5.64 1.82 -10.27
CA HIS A 99 -6.10 0.65 -11.01
C HIS A 99 -7.16 0.99 -12.06
N MET A 100 -7.23 0.17 -13.11
CA MET A 100 -8.24 0.26 -14.15
C MET A 100 -9.04 -1.05 -14.19
N VAL A 101 -10.36 -0.93 -14.14
CA VAL A 101 -11.29 -2.05 -14.28
C VAL A 101 -12.14 -1.88 -15.54
N TRP A 102 -12.78 -2.95 -15.97
CA TRP A 102 -13.68 -2.93 -17.12
C TRP A 102 -15.12 -2.74 -16.66
N GLU A 103 -15.82 -1.72 -17.19
CA GLU A 103 -17.29 -1.66 -17.13
C GLU A 103 -17.84 -2.31 -18.39
N ASN A 104 -18.52 -3.44 -18.22
CA ASN A 104 -19.07 -4.19 -19.34
C ASN A 104 -20.29 -3.46 -19.98
N PRO A 105 -20.82 -3.92 -21.13
CA PRO A 105 -22.00 -3.31 -21.76
C PRO A 105 -23.26 -3.27 -20.89
N ASN A 106 -23.35 -4.14 -19.88
CA ASN A 106 -24.45 -4.16 -18.91
C ASN A 106 -24.23 -3.23 -17.70
N ARG A 107 -23.15 -2.43 -17.72
CA ARG A 107 -22.75 -1.47 -16.68
C ARG A 107 -22.24 -2.10 -15.38
N GLU A 108 -21.78 -3.34 -15.44
CA GLU A 108 -21.18 -4.05 -14.31
C GLU A 108 -19.66 -3.81 -14.30
N LEU A 109 -19.10 -3.55 -13.11
CA LEU A 109 -17.66 -3.41 -12.91
C LEU A 109 -17.02 -4.76 -12.65
N ILE A 110 -15.97 -5.09 -13.40
CA ILE A 110 -15.28 -6.37 -13.33
C ILE A 110 -13.77 -6.10 -13.45
N ASP A 111 -12.98 -6.66 -12.53
CA ASP A 111 -11.54 -6.70 -12.74
C ASP A 111 -11.17 -7.89 -13.62
N VAL A 112 -10.71 -7.57 -14.82
CA VAL A 112 -10.28 -8.56 -15.81
C VAL A 112 -8.78 -8.84 -15.75
N THR A 113 -8.05 -8.14 -14.88
CA THR A 113 -6.60 -8.31 -14.72
C THR A 113 -6.29 -9.58 -13.93
N PRO A 114 -5.44 -10.49 -14.45
CA PRO A 114 -5.12 -11.74 -13.76
C PRO A 114 -4.68 -11.56 -12.30
N LYS A 115 -5.13 -12.46 -11.43
CA LYS A 115 -4.82 -12.50 -9.99
C LYS A 115 -4.15 -13.83 -9.63
N PRO A 116 -2.82 -13.93 -9.76
CA PRO A 116 -2.10 -15.20 -9.58
C PRO A 116 -2.01 -15.67 -8.11
N ASP A 117 -2.39 -14.82 -7.16
CA ASP A 117 -2.65 -15.12 -5.76
C ASP A 117 -4.00 -15.82 -5.50
N GLY A 118 -4.89 -15.84 -6.50
CA GLY A 118 -6.19 -16.50 -6.44
C GLY A 118 -7.34 -15.62 -5.94
N GLU A 119 -7.13 -14.31 -5.83
CA GLU A 119 -8.19 -13.35 -5.49
C GLU A 119 -9.37 -13.46 -6.47
N THR A 120 -10.58 -13.71 -5.95
CA THR A 120 -11.82 -13.82 -6.75
C THR A 120 -12.65 -12.54 -6.72
N SER A 121 -12.27 -11.59 -5.86
CA SER A 121 -12.85 -10.25 -5.76
C SER A 121 -11.78 -9.27 -5.32
N ILE A 122 -11.92 -8.00 -5.70
CA ILE A 122 -11.09 -6.90 -5.19
C ILE A 122 -11.98 -5.86 -4.51
N LEU A 123 -11.42 -5.10 -3.56
CA LEU A 123 -12.05 -3.87 -3.08
C LEU A 123 -11.64 -2.72 -3.98
N PHE A 124 -12.60 -2.18 -4.74
CA PHE A 124 -12.37 -1.12 -5.71
C PHE A 124 -13.06 0.18 -5.30
N LEU A 125 -12.30 1.27 -5.28
CA LEU A 125 -12.78 2.62 -5.05
C LEU A 125 -12.72 3.38 -6.38
N ARG A 126 -13.88 3.54 -7.03
CA ARG A 126 -13.97 4.30 -8.28
C ARG A 126 -13.65 5.77 -8.02
N ASP A 127 -12.78 6.35 -8.85
CA ASP A 127 -12.41 7.75 -8.77
C ASP A 127 -12.94 8.52 -9.98
N PHE A 128 -13.96 9.36 -9.75
CA PHE A 128 -14.65 10.11 -10.79
C PHE A 128 -13.85 11.30 -11.32
N SER A 129 -12.68 11.61 -10.74
CA SER A 129 -11.81 12.66 -11.27
C SER A 129 -11.03 12.24 -12.52
N PHE A 130 -11.05 10.94 -12.87
CA PHE A 130 -10.36 10.38 -14.03
C PHE A 130 -11.34 9.91 -15.10
N GLU A 131 -11.39 10.66 -16.21
CA GLU A 131 -12.23 10.36 -17.36
C GLU A 131 -11.83 9.05 -18.08
N PRO A 132 -12.72 8.45 -18.89
CA PRO A 132 -12.42 7.20 -19.61
C PRO A 132 -11.21 7.26 -20.55
N ASP A 133 -10.86 8.44 -21.09
CA ASP A 133 -9.73 8.65 -21.99
C ASP A 133 -8.44 9.09 -21.27
N PHE A 134 -8.43 9.04 -19.93
CA PHE A 134 -7.25 9.35 -19.13
C PHE A 134 -6.01 8.55 -19.55
N ASP A 135 -4.89 9.24 -19.74
CA ASP A 135 -3.61 8.58 -20.00
C ASP A 135 -3.08 7.93 -18.72
N PHE A 136 -3.30 6.62 -18.61
CA PHE A 136 -2.86 5.80 -17.48
C PHE A 136 -1.35 5.90 -17.19
N LEU A 137 -0.52 6.30 -18.16
CA LEU A 137 0.91 6.53 -17.93
C LEU A 137 1.20 7.77 -17.07
N ASN A 138 0.22 8.66 -16.89
CA ASN A 138 0.27 9.79 -15.97
C ASN A 138 -0.52 9.53 -14.68
N ARG A 139 -0.74 8.25 -14.33
CA ARG A 139 -1.41 7.85 -13.09
C ARG A 139 -0.77 8.47 -11.84
N PRO A 140 -1.56 8.72 -10.78
CA PRO A 140 -1.01 9.04 -9.47
C PRO A 140 -0.27 7.83 -8.89
N VAL A 141 0.75 8.09 -8.06
CA VAL A 141 1.42 7.04 -7.28
C VAL A 141 0.49 6.47 -6.22
N SER A 142 0.72 5.22 -5.81
CA SER A 142 -0.05 4.57 -4.76
C SER A 142 -0.02 5.35 -3.45
N ARG A 143 -1.06 5.20 -2.63
CA ARG A 143 -1.14 5.78 -1.27
C ARG A 143 -1.19 4.65 -0.25
N ARG A 144 -0.51 4.82 0.88
CA ARG A 144 -0.48 3.82 1.95
C ARG A 144 -0.77 4.47 3.29
N LYS A 145 -1.58 3.82 4.12
CA LYS A 145 -1.96 4.32 5.46
C LYS A 145 -1.84 3.18 6.46
N ARG A 146 -1.15 3.45 7.58
CA ARG A 146 -1.03 2.51 8.70
C ARG A 146 -2.41 2.19 9.26
N ILE A 147 -2.65 0.91 9.55
CA ILE A 147 -3.89 0.43 10.20
C ILE A 147 -3.78 0.57 11.72
N ARG A 148 -2.59 0.31 12.28
CA ARG A 148 -2.33 0.42 13.71
C ARG A 148 -2.51 1.86 14.19
N ALA A 149 -3.36 2.02 15.20
CA ALA A 149 -3.52 3.28 15.92
C ALA A 149 -2.20 3.72 16.58
N ASP A 150 -2.09 5.01 16.84
CA ASP A 150 -0.98 5.55 17.61
C ASP A 150 -0.99 5.03 19.04
N GLU A 151 0.19 4.80 19.59
CA GLU A 151 0.35 4.46 21.01
C GLU A 151 -0.14 5.63 21.88
N ASP A 152 -1.01 5.35 22.85
CA ASP A 152 -1.35 6.31 23.88
C ASP A 152 -0.14 6.53 24.80
N ARG A 153 0.71 7.48 24.42
CA ARG A 153 1.92 7.85 25.16
C ARG A 153 1.61 8.26 26.59
N GLY A 154 0.49 8.95 26.81
CA GLY A 154 0.06 9.33 28.15
C GLY A 154 -0.20 8.10 29.03
N ALA A 155 -0.94 7.12 28.52
CA ALA A 155 -1.19 5.88 29.22
C ALA A 155 0.10 5.07 29.47
N VAL A 156 1.01 5.00 28.50
CA VAL A 156 2.31 4.31 28.64
C VAL A 156 3.17 4.96 29.71
N VAL A 157 3.27 6.29 29.71
CA VAL A 157 4.00 7.08 30.70
C VAL A 157 3.40 6.89 32.09
N ALA A 158 2.08 7.00 32.23
CA ALA A 158 1.39 6.82 33.51
C ALA A 158 1.61 5.41 34.08
N ALA A 159 1.54 4.38 33.24
CA ALA A 159 1.82 3.01 33.64
C ALA A 159 3.29 2.81 34.07
N ALA A 160 4.24 3.47 33.40
CA ALA A 160 5.65 3.42 33.78
C ALA A 160 5.90 4.11 35.13
N ILE A 161 5.30 5.28 35.35
CA ILE A 161 5.39 6.03 36.61
C ILE A 161 4.82 5.21 37.77
N THR A 162 3.69 4.52 37.56
CA THR A 162 3.04 3.67 38.57
C THR A 162 3.93 2.50 39.01
N LYS A 163 4.84 2.03 38.17
CA LYS A 163 5.79 0.95 38.48
C LYS A 163 7.02 1.42 39.27
N LEU A 164 7.24 2.72 39.43
CA LEU A 164 8.39 3.24 40.17
C LEU A 164 8.18 3.05 41.67
N ASN A 165 9.20 2.53 42.35
CA ASN A 165 9.21 2.55 43.81
C ASN A 165 9.51 3.98 44.35
N PRO A 166 9.31 4.27 45.64
CA PRO A 166 9.48 5.62 46.19
C PRO A 166 10.85 6.24 45.90
N SER A 167 11.94 5.47 46.01
CA SER A 167 13.30 5.97 45.75
C SER A 167 13.53 6.29 44.28
N GLN A 168 13.05 5.42 43.38
CA GLN A 168 13.13 5.64 41.93
C GLN A 168 12.32 6.86 41.52
N ARG A 169 11.13 7.02 42.10
CA ARG A 169 10.26 8.17 41.82
C ARG A 169 10.94 9.48 42.19
N THR A 170 11.43 9.61 43.42
CA THR A 170 12.16 10.81 43.86
C THR A 170 13.39 11.10 43.00
N TYR A 171 14.10 10.05 42.57
CA TYR A 171 15.26 10.19 41.68
C TYR A 171 14.86 10.76 40.31
N GLU A 172 13.82 10.23 39.68
CA GLU A 172 13.34 10.72 38.38
C GLU A 172 12.72 12.13 38.50
N GLU A 173 11.96 12.42 39.56
CA GLU A 173 11.41 13.76 39.82
C GLU A 173 12.50 14.82 39.96
N THR A 174 13.59 14.50 40.66
CA THR A 174 14.75 15.41 40.79
C THR A 174 15.40 15.69 39.43
N ARG A 175 15.51 14.67 38.58
CA ARG A 175 16.08 14.80 37.23
C ARG A 175 15.17 15.60 36.32
N ALA A 176 13.86 15.34 36.37
CA ALA A 176 12.84 16.10 35.65
C ALA A 176 12.88 17.59 36.02
N ALA A 177 12.90 17.89 37.32
CA ALA A 177 13.00 19.26 37.82
C ALA A 177 14.29 19.95 37.36
N LYS A 178 15.44 19.27 37.40
CA LYS A 178 16.72 19.81 36.88
C LYS A 178 16.66 20.09 35.38
N ALA A 179 15.88 19.32 34.63
CA ALA A 179 15.64 19.51 33.20
C ALA A 179 14.53 20.54 32.89
N GLY A 180 13.85 21.08 33.90
CA GLY A 180 12.73 22.01 33.72
C GLY A 180 11.47 21.35 33.15
N LEU A 181 11.26 20.06 33.40
CA LEU A 181 10.15 19.26 32.90
C LEU A 181 9.31 18.70 34.05
N SER A 182 8.05 18.39 33.78
CA SER A 182 7.25 17.50 34.64
C SER A 182 7.82 16.09 34.65
N LEU A 183 7.42 15.28 35.64
CA LEU A 183 7.81 13.87 35.69
C LEU A 183 7.29 13.13 34.45
N GLU A 184 6.08 13.45 34.00
CA GLU A 184 5.42 12.88 32.82
C GLU A 184 6.22 13.18 31.54
N GLU A 185 6.54 14.44 31.27
CA GLU A 185 7.34 14.83 30.09
C GLU A 185 8.75 14.25 30.10
N TRP A 186 9.37 14.16 31.30
CA TRP A 186 10.67 13.55 31.46
C TRP A 186 10.61 12.05 31.18
N MET A 187 9.60 11.35 31.70
CA MET A 187 9.41 9.93 31.51
C MET A 187 9.05 9.61 30.05
N ASP A 188 8.23 10.43 29.39
CA ASP A 188 7.89 10.27 27.98
C ASP A 188 9.15 10.29 27.10
N LYS A 189 10.06 11.25 27.33
CA LYS A 189 11.33 11.34 26.60
C LYS A 189 12.26 10.14 26.83
N LYS A 190 12.14 9.48 27.99
CA LYS A 190 12.99 8.36 28.38
C LYS A 190 12.47 7.03 27.85
N LEU A 191 11.15 6.86 27.79
CA LEU A 191 10.52 5.62 27.37
C LEU A 191 10.69 5.44 25.86
N PRO A 192 11.03 4.23 25.37
CA PRO A 192 11.09 3.96 23.94
C PRO A 192 9.73 4.27 23.31
N GLY A 193 9.76 4.81 22.09
CA GLY A 193 8.55 4.99 21.29
C GLY A 193 8.07 3.66 20.69
N ASP A 194 6.90 3.69 20.04
CA ASP A 194 6.35 2.53 19.34
C ASP A 194 7.23 2.15 18.13
N GLU A 195 8.09 1.16 18.35
CA GLU A 195 9.02 0.68 17.32
C GLU A 195 8.30 0.08 16.12
N ILE A 196 7.14 -0.55 16.30
CA ILE A 196 6.40 -1.17 15.20
C ILE A 196 5.77 -0.10 14.32
N ASN A 197 5.08 0.87 14.91
CA ASN A 197 4.50 1.98 14.16
C ASN A 197 5.58 2.75 13.38
N ARG A 198 6.75 2.98 14.01
CA ARG A 198 7.92 3.56 13.34
C ARG A 198 8.43 2.70 12.16
N LEU A 199 8.49 1.38 12.32
CA LEU A 199 8.91 0.47 11.24
C LEU A 199 7.89 0.41 10.09
N ILE A 200 6.60 0.55 10.39
CA ILE A 200 5.54 0.67 9.38
C ILE A 200 5.73 1.95 8.57
N ASP A 201 5.93 3.08 9.24
CA ASP A 201 6.12 4.38 8.59
C ASP A 201 7.38 4.40 7.71
N ASP A 202 8.49 3.85 8.22
CA ASP A 202 9.73 3.68 7.47
C ASP A 202 9.52 2.85 6.19
N ALA A 203 8.72 1.79 6.27
CA ALA A 203 8.43 0.91 5.13
C ALA A 203 7.50 1.59 4.11
N ILE A 204 6.44 2.26 4.57
CA ILE A 204 5.55 3.07 3.73
C ILE A 204 6.35 4.15 2.99
N GLN A 205 7.21 4.87 3.70
CA GLN A 205 8.05 5.92 3.12
C GLN A 205 9.00 5.34 2.06
N ALA A 206 9.67 4.22 2.35
CA ALA A 206 10.58 3.59 1.38
C ALA A 206 9.85 3.07 0.13
N CYS A 207 8.62 2.55 0.27
CA CYS A 207 7.77 2.19 -0.87
C CYS A 207 7.41 3.42 -1.71
N ASN A 208 6.98 4.51 -1.07
CA ASN A 208 6.61 5.75 -1.74
C ASN A 208 7.79 6.38 -2.51
N GLU A 209 8.96 6.51 -1.87
CA GLU A 209 10.16 7.06 -2.53
C GLU A 209 10.57 6.25 -3.77
N HIS A 210 10.51 4.92 -3.68
CA HIS A 210 10.81 4.03 -4.79
C HIS A 210 9.81 4.20 -5.94
N GLU A 211 8.53 4.24 -5.63
CA GLU A 211 7.44 4.35 -6.62
C GLU A 211 7.42 5.72 -7.31
N VAL A 212 7.55 6.82 -6.54
CA VAL A 212 7.68 8.18 -7.08
C VAL A 212 8.84 8.29 -8.05
N TYR A 213 10.00 7.74 -7.70
CA TYR A 213 11.16 7.76 -8.58
C TYR A 213 10.96 6.88 -9.82
N LEU A 214 10.28 5.74 -9.69
CA LEU A 214 9.99 4.85 -10.82
C LEU A 214 9.07 5.55 -11.84
N ASP A 215 7.96 6.13 -11.36
CA ASP A 215 6.95 6.79 -12.19
C ASP A 215 7.48 8.09 -12.81
N SER A 216 8.39 8.81 -12.13
CA SER A 216 9.02 10.01 -12.69
C SER A 216 9.86 9.72 -13.93
N ARG A 217 10.20 8.45 -14.21
CA ARG A 217 11.04 8.10 -15.38
C ARG A 217 10.26 8.03 -16.69
N LYS A 218 8.92 7.97 -16.69
CA LYS A 218 8.04 7.97 -17.88
C LYS A 218 8.53 7.13 -19.08
N ASN A 219 9.10 5.94 -18.85
CA ASN A 219 9.82 5.17 -19.89
C ASN A 219 9.02 3.99 -20.47
N GLY A 220 7.68 3.98 -20.35
CA GLY A 220 6.85 2.87 -20.82
C GLY A 220 7.11 1.58 -20.02
N VAL A 221 6.99 0.43 -20.69
CA VAL A 221 7.01 -0.91 -20.05
C VAL A 221 8.39 -1.30 -19.49
N PHE A 222 9.49 -0.72 -20.00
CA PHE A 222 10.85 -1.04 -19.58
C PHE A 222 11.56 0.16 -18.95
N ILE A 223 12.02 -0.02 -17.71
CA ILE A 223 12.83 0.97 -17.00
C ILE A 223 14.24 0.43 -16.84
N ARG A 224 15.22 1.09 -17.45
CA ARG A 224 16.64 0.75 -17.25
C ARG A 224 17.03 1.11 -15.81
N ALA A 225 17.54 0.12 -15.09
CA ALA A 225 18.10 0.34 -13.77
C ALA A 225 19.29 1.30 -13.83
N ASN A 226 19.31 2.26 -12.91
CA ASN A 226 20.48 3.08 -12.62
C ASN A 226 20.79 3.02 -11.13
N GLN A 227 21.89 3.65 -10.72
CA GLN A 227 22.34 3.61 -9.33
C GLN A 227 21.25 4.08 -8.35
N THR A 228 20.56 5.18 -8.65
CA THR A 228 19.48 5.70 -7.81
C THR A 228 18.32 4.72 -7.69
N LEU A 229 17.87 4.12 -8.81
CA LEU A 229 16.80 3.12 -8.76
C LEU A 229 17.20 1.92 -7.90
N GLN A 230 18.44 1.45 -8.06
CA GLN A 230 18.96 0.31 -7.32
C GLN A 230 19.02 0.61 -5.82
N THR A 231 19.52 1.78 -5.42
CA THR A 231 19.53 2.23 -4.02
C THR A 231 18.12 2.27 -3.41
N LEU A 232 17.12 2.76 -4.14
CA LEU A 232 15.73 2.79 -3.68
C LEU A 232 15.11 1.39 -3.58
N ILE A 233 15.40 0.51 -4.55
CA ILE A 233 14.99 -0.90 -4.49
C ILE A 233 15.55 -1.57 -3.23
N ASP A 234 16.84 -1.37 -2.95
CA ASP A 234 17.51 -2.00 -1.81
C ASP A 234 17.02 -1.43 -0.47
N ARG A 235 16.81 -0.11 -0.39
CA ARG A 235 16.18 0.53 0.79
C ARG A 235 14.79 -0.03 1.04
N ARG A 236 13.93 -0.09 0.02
CA ARG A 236 12.57 -0.66 0.12
C ARG A 236 12.62 -2.10 0.62
N LYS A 237 13.46 -2.95 0.01
CA LYS A 237 13.63 -4.36 0.41
C LYS A 237 14.10 -4.49 1.87
N ALA A 238 15.06 -3.67 2.30
CA ALA A 238 15.56 -3.68 3.66
C ALA A 238 14.48 -3.30 4.67
N LYS A 239 13.74 -2.20 4.42
CA LYS A 239 12.68 -1.74 5.33
C LYS A 239 11.50 -2.71 5.41
N MET A 240 11.05 -3.25 4.27
CA MET A 240 10.02 -4.30 4.26
C MET A 240 10.46 -5.57 4.99
N SER A 241 11.73 -5.98 4.85
CA SER A 241 12.25 -7.15 5.55
C SER A 241 12.35 -6.94 7.06
N GLN A 242 12.80 -5.75 7.49
CA GLN A 242 12.83 -5.37 8.91
C GLN A 242 11.42 -5.41 9.52
N LEU A 243 10.44 -4.80 8.85
CA LEU A 243 9.05 -4.81 9.29
C LEU A 243 8.49 -6.23 9.35
N LYS A 244 8.70 -7.06 8.31
CA LYS A 244 8.24 -8.45 8.29
C LYS A 244 8.77 -9.26 9.47
N LEU A 245 10.06 -9.12 9.79
CA LEU A 245 10.68 -9.78 10.94
C LEU A 245 10.09 -9.28 12.27
N ALA A 246 9.85 -7.98 12.41
CA ALA A 246 9.27 -7.40 13.62
C ALA A 246 7.83 -7.88 13.84
N ILE A 247 6.99 -7.91 12.80
CA ILE A 247 5.62 -8.44 12.86
C ILE A 247 5.62 -9.94 13.17
N ALA A 248 6.52 -10.73 12.58
CA ALA A 248 6.63 -12.16 12.87
C ALA A 248 6.99 -12.41 14.35
N ARG A 249 7.86 -11.59 14.95
CA ARG A 249 8.23 -11.68 16.37
C ARG A 249 7.09 -11.33 17.33
N GLN A 250 6.14 -10.48 16.94
CA GLN A 250 4.97 -10.19 17.77
C GLN A 250 3.94 -11.32 17.81
N LYS A 251 3.93 -12.20 16.79
CA LYS A 251 2.99 -13.32 16.66
C LYS A 251 3.51 -14.62 17.29
N ALA A 252 4.79 -14.67 17.67
CA ALA A 252 5.45 -15.82 18.29
C ALA A 252 5.42 -15.69 19.81
#